data_AF-A0A661PCC7-F1
#
_entry.id   AF-A0A661PCC7-F1
#
_cell.length_a   1.000
_cell.length_b   1.000
_cell.length_c   1.000
_cell.angle_alpha   90.00
_cell.angle_beta   90.00
_cell.angle_gamma   90.00
#
_symmetry.space_group_name_H-M   'P 1'
#
loop_
_entity.id
_entity.type
_entity.pdbx_description
1 polymer ?
#
loop_
_entity_poly.entity_id
_entity_poly.type
_entity_poly.pdbx_seq_one_letter_code
_entity_poly.pdbx_strand_id
1 'polypeptide(L)' 'PCQNGIRDGTETDIDCDGACPTKCAAGMSCATDADCASNDCALNAGIWQCV' A
#
# COMPACT_ATOMS: atom_id res chain seq x y z
N PRO A 1 2.95 -14.18 1.05
CA PRO A 1 2.50 -12.79 1.04
C PRO A 1 3.72 -11.88 0.85
N CYS A 2 4.26 -11.26 1.89
CA CYS A 2 4.95 -9.97 1.84
C CYS A 2 6.28 -9.77 1.09
N GLN A 3 6.79 -10.75 0.35
CA GLN A 3 8.02 -10.61 -0.46
C GLN A 3 8.01 -11.56 -1.67
N ASN A 4 6.83 -11.86 -2.20
CA ASN A 4 6.68 -12.80 -3.32
C ASN A 4 6.41 -12.11 -4.67
N GLY A 5 6.33 -10.78 -4.69
CA GLY A 5 6.13 -9.96 -5.88
C GLY A 5 4.69 -9.97 -6.39
N ILE A 6 3.74 -10.45 -5.58
CA ILE A 6 2.34 -10.62 -5.96
C ILE A 6 1.47 -10.01 -4.87
N ARG A 7 0.51 -9.15 -5.25
CA ARG A 7 -0.51 -8.68 -4.32
C ARG A 7 -1.44 -9.83 -3.95
N ASP A 8 -1.26 -10.40 -2.75
CA ASP A 8 -2.04 -11.53 -2.28
C ASP A 8 -2.57 -11.38 -0.84
N GLY A 9 -3.52 -12.25 -0.48
CA GLY A 9 -4.13 -12.24 0.85
C GLY A 9 -4.85 -10.94 1.17
N THR A 10 -4.34 -10.19 2.14
CA THR A 10 -4.91 -8.91 2.60
C THR A 10 -3.98 -7.73 2.31
N GLU A 11 -3.02 -7.87 1.42
CA GLU A 11 -2.11 -6.79 1.01
C GLU A 11 -2.83 -5.64 0.29
N THR A 12 -2.44 -4.43 0.63
CA THR A 12 -3.03 -3.21 0.09
C THR A 12 -2.41 -2.86 -1.27
N ASP A 13 -1.11 -3.11 -1.43
CA ASP A 13 -0.43 -3.23 -2.72
C ASP A 13 0.61 -4.37 -2.67
N ILE A 14 1.27 -4.68 -3.79
CA ILE A 14 2.24 -5.79 -3.89
C ILE A 14 3.22 -5.76 -2.73
N ASP A 15 3.20 -6.82 -1.90
CA ASP A 15 4.13 -7.03 -0.79
C ASP A 15 4.10 -5.93 0.30
N CYS A 16 3.01 -5.15 0.43
CA CYS A 16 2.89 -4.11 1.45
C CYS A 16 1.51 -3.97 2.09
N ASP A 17 1.57 -3.63 3.37
CA ASP A 17 0.47 -3.40 4.29
C ASP A 17 -0.50 -4.60 4.48
N GLY A 18 -1.54 -4.43 5.30
CA GLY A 18 -2.52 -5.46 5.61
C GLY A 18 -1.93 -6.68 6.32
N ALA A 19 -1.60 -7.73 5.58
CA ALA A 19 -0.91 -8.91 6.12
C ALA A 19 0.57 -8.65 6.38
N CYS A 20 1.10 -7.55 5.84
CA CYS A 20 2.52 -7.26 5.84
C CYS A 20 2.91 -6.23 6.89
N PRO A 21 4.03 -6.48 7.60
CA PRO A 21 4.52 -5.54 8.60
C PRO A 21 5.06 -4.25 7.96
N THR A 22 5.39 -4.29 6.67
CA THR A 22 5.92 -3.16 5.91
C THR A 22 4.77 -2.31 5.37
N LYS A 23 4.81 -1.00 5.61
CA LYS A 23 3.87 -0.05 5.01
C LYS A 23 4.22 0.23 3.55
N CYS A 24 3.21 0.56 2.75
CA CYS A 24 3.36 0.86 1.34
C CYS A 24 4.15 2.16 1.13
N ALA A 25 5.08 2.14 0.16
CA ALA A 25 5.90 3.29 -0.20
C ALA A 25 5.15 4.27 -1.09
N ALA A 26 5.67 5.48 -1.27
CA ALA A 26 5.08 6.48 -2.16
C ALA A 26 4.86 5.93 -3.58
N GLY A 27 3.69 6.19 -4.16
CA GLY A 27 3.26 5.69 -5.47
C GLY A 27 2.61 4.30 -5.46
N MET A 28 2.68 3.56 -4.35
CA MET A 28 1.90 2.31 -4.16
C MET A 28 0.45 2.65 -3.89
N SER A 29 -0.44 1.75 -4.29
CA SER A 29 -1.87 1.81 -4.05
C SER A 29 -2.18 1.74 -2.55
N CYS A 30 -3.17 2.49 -2.10
CA CYS A 30 -3.62 2.49 -0.71
C CYS A 30 -5.15 2.54 -0.62
N ALA A 31 -5.68 2.07 0.50
CA ALA A 31 -7.11 2.18 0.84
C ALA A 31 -7.34 3.16 2.00
N THR A 32 -6.38 3.26 2.91
CA THR A 32 -6.39 4.19 4.05
C THR A 32 -5.03 4.83 4.24
N ASP A 33 -5.00 5.98 4.91
CA ASP A 33 -3.77 6.69 5.27
C ASP A 33 -2.77 5.78 6.00
N ALA A 34 -3.28 4.94 6.90
CA ALA A 34 -2.46 4.03 7.70
C ALA A 34 -1.73 2.98 6.86
N ASP A 35 -2.10 2.78 5.60
CA ASP A 35 -1.47 1.79 4.71
C ASP A 35 -0.09 2.27 4.24
N CYS A 36 0.12 3.58 4.26
CA CYS A 36 1.30 4.26 3.74
C CYS A 36 2.33 4.51 4.82
N ALA A 37 3.61 4.41 4.47
CA ALA A 37 4.70 4.74 5.39
C ALA A 37 4.67 6.21 5.83
N SER A 38 4.12 7.10 4.98
CA SER A 38 3.87 8.51 5.24
C SER A 38 2.64 8.78 6.10
N ASN A 39 1.77 7.79 6.33
CA ASN A 39 0.41 7.97 6.84
C ASN A 39 -0.43 8.96 5.99
N ASP A 40 -0.23 9.00 4.67
CA ASP A 40 -0.97 9.85 3.75
C ASP A 40 -1.32 9.07 2.48
N CYS A 41 -2.61 8.79 2.30
CA CYS A 41 -3.18 8.12 1.14
C CYS A 41 -4.02 9.12 0.35
N ALA A 42 -3.48 9.59 -0.79
CA ALA A 42 -4.13 10.64 -1.58
C ALA A 42 -4.49 10.18 -2.99
N LEU A 43 -5.50 10.83 -3.56
CA LEU A 43 -5.91 10.57 -4.93
C LEU A 43 -4.88 11.18 -5.90
N ASN A 44 -4.12 10.32 -6.58
CA ASN A 44 -3.18 10.70 -7.62
C ASN A 44 -3.60 10.08 -8.95
N ALA A 45 -3.80 10.92 -9.97
CA ALA A 45 -4.22 10.51 -11.32
C ALA A 45 -5.47 9.58 -11.36
N GLY A 46 -6.38 9.71 -10.39
CA GLY A 46 -7.63 8.93 -10.33
C GLY A 46 -7.52 7.59 -9.60
N ILE A 47 -6.39 7.29 -8.97
CA ILE A 47 -6.19 6.14 -8.08
C ILE A 47 -5.67 6.62 -6.71
N TRP A 48 -6.02 5.92 -5.63
CA TRP A 48 -5.51 6.23 -4.30
C TRP A 48 -4.10 5.66 -4.16
N GLN A 49 -3.12 6.54 -3.94
CA GLN A 49 -1.72 6.18 -3.79
C GLN A 49 -1.11 6.83 -2.56
N CYS A 50 -0.13 6.14 -1.98
CA CYS A 50 0.70 6.70 -0.93
C CYS A 50 1.49 7.88 -1.46
N VAL A 51 1.51 8.96 -0.69
CA VAL A 51 2.25 10.19 -1.00
C VAL A 51 3.63 10.15 -0.36
#